data_AF-A0A5F0JEP6-F1
#
_entry.id   AF-A0A5F0JEP6-F1
#
_cell.length_a   1.000
_cell.length_b   1.000
_cell.length_c   1.000
_cell.angle_alpha   90.00
_cell.angle_beta   90.00
_cell.angle_gamma   90.00
#
_symmetry.space_group_name_H-M   'P 1'
#
loop_
_entity.id
_entity.type
_entity.pdbx_description
1 polymer ?
#
loop_
_entity_poly.entity_id
_entity_poly.type
_entity_poly.pdbx_seq_one_letter_code
_entity_poly.pdbx_strand_id
1 'polypeptide(L)'
;MYVAEFLTVALIHLLAVASPGPDFAVVVRESVTHGRRAGTWTALGVGSAIFLHVGYSLLGIGLIVSQSIVLFNALKWAAAAYLLYIGFKALRAQPAKPAAEGELHREAGERTPRGAFTAGFVTNGLNPKATLFFLSLFTVVINPHTPLAVQAGYGVYLAVATALWFCLVAMLFSQQRVRAGFARMGHWFDRTMGAVLIAIGVKLAFTSMK
;
A
#
# COMPACT_ATOMS: atom_id res chain seq x y z
N MET A 1 1.47 10.06 -23.38
CA MET A 1 0.48 10.22 -22.30
C MET A 1 0.62 9.15 -21.21
N TYR A 2 0.93 7.88 -21.52
CA TYR A 2 1.07 6.80 -20.52
C TYR A 2 2.24 6.96 -19.53
N VAL A 3 3.38 7.53 -19.95
CA VAL A 3 4.53 7.72 -19.05
C VAL A 3 4.19 8.67 -17.89
N ALA A 4 3.50 9.78 -18.16
CA ALA A 4 3.10 10.74 -17.13
C ALA A 4 2.06 10.14 -16.16
N GLU A 5 1.10 9.37 -16.70
CA GLU A 5 0.14 8.59 -15.92
C GLU A 5 0.86 7.57 -15.03
N PHE A 6 1.75 6.76 -15.60
CA PHE A 6 2.57 5.80 -14.88
C PHE A 6 3.38 6.45 -13.76
N LEU A 7 4.07 7.57 -14.02
CA LEU A 7 4.82 8.29 -12.99
C LEU A 7 3.93 8.79 -11.86
N THR A 8 2.70 9.21 -12.17
CA THR A 8 1.71 9.63 -11.17
C THR A 8 1.25 8.44 -10.33
N VAL A 9 0.92 7.32 -10.97
CA VAL A 9 0.55 6.05 -10.32
C VAL A 9 1.69 5.58 -9.40
N ALA A 10 2.91 5.56 -9.92
CA ALA A 10 4.12 5.15 -9.21
C ALA A 10 4.37 6.02 -7.98
N LEU A 11 4.31 7.35 -8.13
CA LEU A 11 4.51 8.27 -7.03
C LEU A 11 3.45 8.08 -5.94
N ILE A 12 2.17 8.07 -6.30
CA ILE A 12 1.07 7.90 -5.34
C ILE A 12 1.20 6.56 -4.60
N HIS A 13 1.50 5.49 -5.35
CA HIS A 13 1.69 4.16 -4.78
C HIS A 13 2.87 4.10 -3.81
N LEU A 14 4.02 4.66 -4.16
CA LEU A 14 5.20 4.68 -3.27
C LEU A 14 4.90 5.42 -1.97
N LEU A 15 4.19 6.55 -2.03
CA LEU A 15 3.78 7.29 -0.83
C LEU A 15 2.78 6.47 0.02
N ALA A 16 1.83 5.81 -0.62
CA ALA A 16 0.80 5.03 0.06
C ALA A 16 1.33 3.75 0.70
N VAL A 17 2.22 3.03 0.01
CA VAL A 17 2.83 1.78 0.51
C VAL A 17 3.84 2.07 1.63
N ALA A 18 4.48 3.24 1.60
CA ALA A 18 5.37 3.68 2.66
C ALA A 18 4.64 4.02 3.95
N SER A 19 3.36 4.40 3.89
CA SER A 19 2.52 4.68 5.06
C SER A 19 2.25 3.41 5.88
N PRO A 20 2.65 3.37 7.17
CA PRO A 20 2.44 2.24 8.06
C PRO A 20 0.96 1.81 8.14
N GLY A 21 0.76 0.51 8.30
CA GLY A 21 -0.55 -0.12 8.34
C GLY A 21 -0.43 -1.60 8.70
N PRO A 22 -1.49 -2.39 8.47
CA PRO A 22 -1.49 -3.84 8.75
C PRO A 22 -0.32 -4.58 8.07
N ASP A 23 -0.05 -4.26 6.80
CA ASP A 23 1.03 -4.88 6.01
C ASP A 23 2.42 -4.59 6.60
N PHE A 24 2.65 -3.35 7.01
CA PHE A 24 3.89 -2.97 7.69
C PHE A 24 4.04 -3.70 9.03
N ALA A 25 2.97 -3.76 9.82
CA ALA A 25 2.99 -4.42 11.12
C ALA A 25 3.28 -5.93 11.01
N VAL A 26 2.66 -6.64 10.06
CA VAL A 26 2.90 -8.07 9.88
C VAL A 26 4.32 -8.35 9.38
N VAL A 27 4.84 -7.56 8.45
CA VAL A 27 6.22 -7.71 7.94
C VAL A 27 7.24 -7.43 9.03
N VAL A 28 7.07 -6.35 9.81
CA VAL A 28 7.96 -6.04 10.93
C VAL A 28 7.90 -7.15 11.98
N ARG A 29 6.71 -7.60 12.37
CA ARG A 29 6.53 -8.70 13.34
C ARG A 29 7.24 -9.97 12.89
N GLU A 30 6.99 -10.43 11.66
CA GLU A 30 7.62 -11.64 11.13
C GLU A 30 9.16 -11.48 11.00
N SER A 31 9.63 -10.29 10.62
CA SER A 31 11.08 -10.00 10.51
C SER A 31 11.81 -9.96 11.86
N VAL A 32 11.11 -9.61 12.93
CA VAL A 32 11.66 -9.47 14.29
C VAL A 32 11.55 -10.79 15.05
N THR A 33 10.39 -11.46 14.99
CA THR A 33 10.13 -12.69 15.75
C THR A 33 10.76 -13.92 15.08
N HIS A 34 10.70 -14.01 13.75
CA HIS A 34 11.15 -15.20 13.00
C HIS A 34 12.33 -14.90 12.06
N GLY A 35 12.93 -13.72 12.19
CA GLY A 35 14.10 -13.30 11.43
C GLY A 35 13.82 -12.77 10.02
N ARG A 36 14.88 -12.23 9.39
CA ARG A 36 14.83 -11.56 8.08
C ARG A 36 14.16 -12.39 7.00
N ARG A 37 14.46 -13.70 6.95
CA ARG A 37 13.95 -14.60 5.91
C ARG A 37 12.42 -14.76 5.98
N ALA A 38 11.86 -14.89 7.18
CA ALA A 38 10.41 -14.92 7.37
C ALA A 38 9.79 -13.58 6.92
N GLY A 39 10.35 -12.45 7.36
CA GLY A 39 9.92 -11.13 6.92
C GLY A 39 9.93 -10.95 5.38
N THR A 40 10.96 -11.46 4.69
CA THR A 40 11.01 -11.40 3.21
C THR A 40 9.93 -12.26 2.55
N TRP A 41 9.64 -13.47 3.07
CA TRP A 41 8.55 -14.29 2.54
C TRP A 41 7.18 -13.64 2.77
N THR A 42 6.98 -13.00 3.93
CA THR A 42 5.80 -12.19 4.20
C THR A 42 5.68 -11.01 3.24
N ALA A 43 6.77 -10.30 2.96
CA ALA A 43 6.78 -9.22 1.98
C ALA A 43 6.40 -9.67 0.56
N LEU A 44 6.89 -10.84 0.13
CA LEU A 44 6.49 -11.45 -1.14
C LEU A 44 4.99 -11.79 -1.16
N GLY A 45 4.47 -12.33 -0.05
CA GLY A 45 3.03 -12.57 0.12
C GLY A 45 2.20 -11.31 -0.02
N VAL A 46 2.59 -10.22 0.65
CA VAL A 46 1.95 -8.91 0.54
C VAL A 46 1.97 -8.41 -0.91
N GLY A 47 3.13 -8.46 -1.58
CA GLY A 47 3.25 -8.05 -2.99
C GLY A 47 2.39 -8.89 -3.94
N SER A 48 2.29 -10.21 -3.72
CA SER A 48 1.42 -11.08 -4.51
C SER A 48 -0.08 -10.79 -4.32
N ALA A 49 -0.50 -10.42 -3.11
CA ALA A 49 -1.90 -10.07 -2.84
C ALA A 49 -2.36 -8.80 -3.59
N ILE A 50 -1.43 -7.92 -3.96
CA ILE A 50 -1.71 -6.75 -4.81
C ILE A 50 -2.34 -7.15 -6.15
N PHE A 51 -1.99 -8.31 -6.71
CA PHE A 51 -2.62 -8.79 -7.94
C PHE A 51 -4.12 -9.06 -7.78
N LEU A 52 -4.61 -9.43 -6.59
CA LEU A 52 -6.04 -9.54 -6.32
C LEU A 52 -6.70 -8.15 -6.44
N HIS A 53 -6.09 -7.16 -5.78
CA HIS A 53 -6.58 -5.78 -5.78
C HIS A 53 -6.61 -5.16 -7.17
N VAL A 54 -5.53 -5.34 -7.93
CA VAL A 54 -5.45 -4.93 -9.33
C VAL A 54 -6.49 -5.66 -10.17
N GLY A 55 -6.61 -6.98 -10.03
CA GLY A 55 -7.50 -7.81 -10.84
C GLY A 55 -8.95 -7.36 -10.77
N TYR A 56 -9.51 -7.24 -9.56
CA TYR A 56 -10.89 -6.77 -9.44
C TYR A 56 -11.05 -5.28 -9.77
N SER A 57 -10.02 -4.45 -9.58
CA SER A 57 -10.11 -3.02 -9.93
C SER A 57 -10.22 -2.85 -11.45
N LEU A 58 -9.37 -3.57 -12.20
CA LEU A 58 -9.40 -3.60 -13.65
C LEU A 58 -10.74 -4.12 -14.20
N LEU A 59 -11.20 -5.27 -13.69
CA LEU A 59 -12.44 -5.90 -14.14
C LEU A 59 -13.68 -5.09 -13.72
N GLY A 60 -13.70 -4.62 -12.47
CA GLY A 60 -14.83 -3.90 -11.89
C GLY A 60 -15.04 -2.52 -12.50
N ILE A 61 -13.96 -1.76 -12.73
CA ILE A 61 -14.07 -0.41 -13.32
C ILE A 61 -14.51 -0.51 -14.79
N GLY A 62 -14.00 -1.48 -15.55
CA GLY A 62 -14.45 -1.70 -16.94
C GLY A 62 -15.95 -1.98 -17.05
N LEU A 63 -16.50 -2.76 -16.11
CA LEU A 63 -17.94 -3.02 -16.04
C LEU A 63 -18.74 -1.78 -15.64
N ILE A 64 -18.27 -1.02 -14.64
CA ILE A 64 -18.98 0.18 -14.16
C ILE A 64 -19.03 1.27 -15.25
N VAL A 65 -17.91 1.51 -15.94
CA VAL A 65 -17.80 2.51 -17.01
C VAL A 65 -18.71 2.13 -18.19
N SER A 66 -18.83 0.84 -18.52
CA SER A 66 -19.70 0.40 -19.62
C SER A 66 -21.20 0.48 -19.30
N GLN A 67 -21.57 0.46 -18.01
CA GLN A 67 -22.98 0.48 -17.60
C GLN A 67 -23.54 1.86 -17.22
N SER A 68 -22.77 2.72 -16.53
CA SER A 68 -23.30 4.02 -16.09
C SER A 68 -22.23 5.07 -15.77
N ILE A 69 -22.29 6.20 -16.48
CA ILE A 69 -21.46 7.39 -16.22
C ILE A 69 -21.71 7.99 -14.82
N VAL A 70 -22.95 7.90 -14.32
CA VAL A 70 -23.33 8.42 -13.00
C VAL A 70 -22.67 7.59 -11.90
N LEU A 71 -22.71 6.27 -12.03
CA LEU A 71 -22.09 5.35 -11.08
C LEU A 71 -20.56 5.52 -11.07
N PHE A 72 -19.96 5.68 -12.26
CA PHE A 72 -18.53 5.96 -12.39
C PHE A 72 -18.14 7.27 -11.68
N ASN A 73 -18.89 8.35 -11.90
CA ASN A 73 -18.63 9.64 -11.24
C ASN A 73 -18.80 9.56 -9.72
N ALA A 74 -19.83 8.87 -9.22
CA ALA A 74 -20.03 8.66 -7.79
C ALA A 74 -18.85 7.90 -7.16
N LEU A 75 -18.38 6.84 -7.82
CA LEU A 75 -17.22 6.07 -7.39
C LEU A 75 -15.94 6.93 -7.41
N LYS A 76 -15.76 7.77 -8.44
CA LYS A 76 -14.63 8.70 -8.56
C LYS A 76 -14.56 9.67 -7.37
N TRP A 77 -15.69 10.24 -6.95
CA TRP A 77 -15.74 11.11 -5.77
C TRP A 77 -15.47 10.35 -4.47
N ALA A 78 -16.04 9.16 -4.30
CA ALA A 78 -15.78 8.31 -3.13
C ALA A 78 -14.30 7.94 -3.01
N ALA A 79 -13.68 7.59 -4.14
CA ALA A 79 -12.26 7.29 -4.24
C ALA A 79 -11.36 8.49 -3.90
N ALA A 80 -11.67 9.67 -4.44
CA ALA A 80 -10.94 10.90 -4.13
C ALA A 80 -11.04 11.24 -2.63
N ALA A 81 -12.23 11.14 -2.04
CA ALA A 81 -12.44 11.32 -0.61
C ALA A 81 -11.64 10.32 0.23
N TYR A 82 -11.53 9.07 -0.23
CA TYR A 82 -10.72 8.05 0.44
C TYR A 82 -9.21 8.38 0.41
N LEU A 83 -8.67 8.84 -0.73
CA LEU A 83 -7.28 9.31 -0.82
C LEU A 83 -7.00 10.49 0.14
N LEU A 84 -7.94 11.42 0.25
CA LEU A 84 -7.86 12.51 1.23
C LEU A 84 -7.89 11.99 2.67
N TYR A 85 -8.75 11.02 2.97
CA TYR A 85 -8.84 10.39 4.28
C TYR A 85 -7.53 9.70 4.69
N ILE A 86 -6.93 8.90 3.80
CA ILE A 86 -5.65 8.24 4.12
C ILE A 86 -4.51 9.24 4.30
N GLY A 87 -4.48 10.31 3.49
CA GLY A 87 -3.51 11.39 3.65
C GLY A 87 -3.69 12.14 4.97
N PHE A 88 -4.92 12.43 5.36
CA PHE A 88 -5.24 13.06 6.64
C PHE A 88 -4.91 12.18 7.85
N LYS A 89 -5.18 10.87 7.74
CA LYS A 89 -4.79 9.91 8.78
C LYS A 89 -3.27 9.87 8.95
N ALA A 90 -2.51 9.95 7.86
CA ALA A 90 -1.06 10.01 7.89
C ALA A 90 -0.54 11.32 8.52
N LEU A 91 -1.20 12.47 8.28
CA LEU A 91 -0.91 13.73 9.00
C LEU A 91 -1.12 13.64 10.51
N ARG A 92 -2.05 12.79 10.95
CA ARG A 92 -2.35 12.57 12.37
C ARG A 92 -1.49 11.48 13.02
N ALA A 93 -0.47 10.98 12.32
CA ALA A 93 0.46 10.01 12.90
C ALA A 93 1.08 10.54 14.20
N GLN A 94 1.05 9.69 15.21
CA GLN A 94 1.64 9.93 16.53
C GLN A 94 2.92 9.09 16.68
N PRO A 95 3.86 9.50 17.54
CA PRO A 95 5.06 8.71 17.83
C PRO A 95 4.68 7.29 18.25
N ALA A 96 5.34 6.29 17.66
CA ALA A 96 5.13 4.91 18.07
C ALA A 96 5.63 4.75 19.51
N LYS A 97 4.79 4.21 20.40
CA LYS A 97 5.24 3.81 21.74
C LYS A 97 6.33 2.74 21.55
N PRO A 98 7.47 2.82 22.26
CA PRO A 98 8.45 1.75 22.26
C PRO A 98 7.73 0.45 22.63
N ALA A 99 7.72 -0.52 21.73
CA ALA A 99 7.21 -1.85 22.06
C ALA A 99 8.11 -2.41 23.18
N ALA A 100 7.50 -2.93 24.24
CA ALA A 100 8.23 -3.60 25.30
C ALA A 100 9.03 -4.75 24.68
N GLU A 101 10.36 -4.64 24.72
CA GLU A 101 11.29 -5.55 24.05
C GLU A 101 11.24 -6.99 24.60
N GLY A 102 10.52 -7.22 25.70
CA GLY A 102 10.54 -8.47 26.47
C GLY A 102 9.67 -9.62 25.98
N GLU A 103 8.66 -9.40 25.12
CA GLU A 103 7.72 -10.49 24.74
C GLU A 103 7.96 -11.10 23.35
N LEU A 104 8.80 -10.47 22.51
CA LEU A 104 9.02 -10.90 21.11
C LEU A 104 10.02 -12.05 20.97
N HIS A 105 10.69 -12.45 22.06
CA HIS A 105 11.71 -13.49 22.11
C HIS A 105 11.26 -14.78 22.83
N ARG A 106 9.97 -15.13 22.82
CA ARG A 106 9.59 -16.51 23.14
C ARG A 106 9.97 -17.40 21.96
N GLU A 107 10.55 -18.56 22.25
CA GLU A 107 10.99 -19.63 21.34
C GLU A 107 9.96 -19.93 20.23
N ALA A 108 9.92 -19.08 19.22
CA ALA A 108 9.11 -19.30 18.05
C ALA A 108 9.91 -20.24 17.17
N GLY A 109 9.48 -21.50 17.09
CA GLY A 109 10.07 -22.49 16.18
C GLY A 109 10.17 -21.98 14.75
N GLU A 110 10.98 -22.63 13.92
CA GLU A 110 11.24 -22.16 12.56
C GLU A 110 9.95 -21.87 11.78
N ARG A 111 9.74 -20.60 11.44
CA ARG A 111 8.60 -20.19 10.62
C ARG A 111 8.81 -20.70 9.20
N THR A 112 7.89 -21.55 8.73
CA THR A 112 7.99 -22.07 7.36
C THR A 112 7.84 -20.94 6.33
N PRO A 113 8.58 -20.97 5.20
CA PRO A 113 8.42 -20.00 4.11
C PRO A 113 6.97 -19.82 3.66
N ARG A 114 6.25 -20.93 3.52
CA ARG A 114 4.83 -20.94 3.15
C ARG A 114 3.97 -20.24 4.20
N GLY A 115 4.20 -20.50 5.49
CA GLY A 115 3.46 -19.85 6.57
C GLY A 115 3.67 -18.34 6.59
N ALA A 116 4.92 -17.89 6.42
CA ALA A 116 5.27 -16.47 6.35
C ALA A 116 4.65 -15.79 5.12
N PHE A 117 4.70 -16.43 3.94
CA PHE A 117 4.07 -15.95 2.71
C PHE A 117 2.55 -15.82 2.87
N THR A 118 1.87 -16.87 3.35
CA THR A 118 0.41 -16.85 3.55
C THR A 118 0.01 -15.77 4.54
N ALA A 119 0.79 -15.55 5.61
CA ALA A 119 0.51 -14.48 6.55
C ALA A 119 0.50 -13.10 5.86
N GLY A 120 1.48 -12.82 5.00
CA GLY A 120 1.52 -11.57 4.23
C GLY A 120 0.38 -11.46 3.21
N PHE A 121 0.15 -12.53 2.46
CA PHE A 121 -0.88 -12.58 1.42
C PHE A 121 -2.29 -12.37 1.99
N VAL A 122 -2.63 -13.08 3.06
CA VAL A 122 -3.95 -12.95 3.72
C VAL A 122 -4.08 -11.57 4.38
N THR A 123 -3.03 -11.08 5.04
CA THR A 123 -3.06 -9.76 5.68
C THR A 123 -3.37 -8.67 4.67
N ASN A 124 -2.67 -8.63 3.54
CA ASN A 124 -2.89 -7.62 2.51
C ASN A 124 -4.19 -7.86 1.73
N GLY A 125 -4.46 -9.11 1.32
CA GLY A 125 -5.66 -9.43 0.54
C GLY A 125 -6.97 -9.10 1.26
N LEU A 126 -6.99 -9.18 2.60
CA LEU A 126 -8.13 -8.77 3.43
C LEU A 126 -8.01 -7.34 3.97
N ASN A 127 -7.01 -6.57 3.54
CA ASN A 127 -6.75 -5.23 4.03
C ASN A 127 -7.72 -4.22 3.39
N PRO A 128 -8.68 -3.66 4.14
CA PRO A 128 -9.60 -2.65 3.59
C PRO A 128 -8.85 -1.37 3.18
N LYS A 129 -7.66 -1.09 3.75
CA LYS A 129 -6.81 0.03 3.32
C LYS A 129 -6.31 -0.18 1.89
N ALA A 130 -5.78 -1.37 1.60
CA ALA A 130 -5.29 -1.71 0.27
C ALA A 130 -6.44 -1.72 -0.73
N THR A 131 -7.56 -2.36 -0.38
CA THR A 131 -8.73 -2.44 -1.27
C THR A 131 -9.24 -1.09 -1.72
N LEU A 132 -9.49 -0.19 -0.76
CA LEU A 132 -10.00 1.14 -1.08
C LEU A 132 -8.94 1.99 -1.79
N PHE A 133 -7.66 1.80 -1.49
CA PHE A 133 -6.57 2.49 -2.19
C PHE A 133 -6.51 2.11 -3.66
N PHE A 134 -6.46 0.81 -4.00
CA PHE A 134 -6.38 0.36 -5.40
C PHE A 134 -7.63 0.72 -6.18
N LEU A 135 -8.82 0.54 -5.59
CA LEU A 135 -10.06 1.00 -6.21
C LEU A 135 -9.98 2.50 -6.51
N SER A 136 -9.44 3.30 -5.59
CA SER A 136 -9.31 4.74 -5.79
C SER A 136 -8.28 5.12 -6.85
N LEU A 137 -7.13 4.45 -6.84
CA LEU A 137 -6.05 4.67 -7.78
C LEU A 137 -6.50 4.38 -9.22
N PHE A 138 -7.14 3.24 -9.45
CA PHE A 138 -7.62 2.86 -10.76
C PHE A 138 -8.84 3.69 -11.22
N THR A 139 -9.64 4.22 -10.30
CA THR A 139 -10.80 5.05 -10.68
C THR A 139 -10.41 6.49 -11.01
N VAL A 140 -9.51 7.09 -10.24
CA VAL A 140 -9.24 8.54 -10.29
C VAL A 140 -7.99 8.87 -11.08
N VAL A 141 -6.96 8.01 -11.05
CA VAL A 141 -5.64 8.31 -11.63
C VAL A 141 -5.46 7.66 -13.00
N ILE A 142 -5.93 6.41 -13.15
CA ILE A 142 -5.78 5.67 -14.40
C ILE A 142 -6.95 6.01 -15.33
N ASN A 143 -6.64 6.41 -16.55
CA ASN A 143 -7.62 6.70 -17.58
C ASN A 143 -8.34 5.39 -17.99
N PRO A 144 -9.68 5.33 -17.96
CA PRO A 144 -10.44 4.16 -18.38
C PRO A 144 -10.18 3.71 -19.82
N HIS A 145 -9.75 4.62 -20.69
CA HIS A 145 -9.42 4.33 -22.09
C HIS A 145 -7.98 3.82 -22.30
N THR A 146 -7.15 3.78 -21.25
CA THR A 146 -5.80 3.20 -21.33
C THR A 146 -5.92 1.71 -21.66
N PRO A 147 -5.17 1.17 -22.64
CA PRO A 147 -5.28 -0.24 -23.03
C PRO A 147 -5.02 -1.19 -21.86
N LEU A 148 -5.78 -2.29 -21.78
CA LEU A 148 -5.71 -3.25 -20.67
C LEU A 148 -4.28 -3.79 -20.45
N ALA A 149 -3.51 -4.02 -21.52
CA ALA A 149 -2.12 -4.47 -21.43
C ALA A 149 -1.21 -3.45 -20.69
N VAL A 150 -1.45 -2.16 -20.89
CA VAL A 150 -0.70 -1.09 -20.20
C VAL A 150 -1.12 -1.03 -18.73
N GLN A 151 -2.41 -1.11 -18.44
CA GLN A 151 -2.90 -1.13 -17.06
C GLN A 151 -2.42 -2.39 -16.29
N ALA A 152 -2.33 -3.54 -16.96
CA ALA A 152 -1.73 -4.74 -16.41
C ALA A 152 -0.24 -4.54 -16.09
N GLY A 153 0.49 -3.82 -16.95
CA GLY A 153 1.87 -3.39 -16.68
C GLY A 153 1.99 -2.53 -15.42
N TYR A 154 1.05 -1.60 -15.19
CA TYR A 154 0.97 -0.85 -13.93
C TYR A 154 0.73 -1.78 -12.75
N GLY A 155 -0.17 -2.76 -12.90
CA GLY A 155 -0.42 -3.80 -11.92
C GLY A 155 0.83 -4.59 -11.51
N VAL A 156 1.63 -5.03 -12.48
CA VAL A 156 2.90 -5.72 -12.24
C VAL A 156 3.87 -4.82 -11.47
N TYR A 157 4.00 -3.55 -11.89
CA TYR A 157 4.81 -2.57 -11.15
C TYR A 157 4.33 -2.43 -9.70
N LEU A 158 3.03 -2.25 -9.46
CA LEU A 158 2.46 -2.06 -8.12
C LEU A 158 2.77 -3.24 -7.21
N ALA A 159 2.62 -4.48 -7.72
CA ALA A 159 2.93 -5.69 -6.98
C ALA A 159 4.42 -5.83 -6.66
N VAL A 160 5.29 -5.63 -7.66
CA VAL A 160 6.75 -5.75 -7.51
C VAL A 160 7.31 -4.65 -6.59
N ALA A 161 6.90 -3.39 -6.79
CA ALA A 161 7.31 -2.28 -5.95
C ALA A 161 6.89 -2.49 -4.48
N THR A 162 5.69 -3.03 -4.25
CA THR A 162 5.22 -3.38 -2.91
C THR A 162 6.07 -4.47 -2.28
N ALA A 163 6.36 -5.55 -3.01
CA ALA A 163 7.21 -6.63 -2.53
C ALA A 163 8.62 -6.11 -2.19
N LEU A 164 9.23 -5.33 -3.07
CA LEU A 164 10.58 -4.76 -2.87
C LEU A 164 10.62 -3.82 -1.68
N TRP A 165 9.62 -2.93 -1.55
CA TRP A 165 9.49 -2.03 -0.41
C TRP A 165 9.42 -2.82 0.91
N PHE A 166 8.55 -3.83 0.99
CA PHE A 166 8.42 -4.60 2.22
C PHE A 166 9.60 -5.55 2.47
N CYS A 167 10.30 -6.03 1.43
CA CYS A 167 11.57 -6.71 1.59
C CYS A 167 12.62 -5.77 2.22
N LEU A 168 12.68 -4.51 1.77
CA LEU A 168 13.53 -3.49 2.38
C LEU A 168 13.14 -3.25 3.85
N VAL A 169 11.85 -3.11 4.14
CA VAL A 169 11.35 -2.98 5.53
C VAL A 169 11.78 -4.18 6.38
N ALA A 170 11.58 -5.42 5.89
CA ALA A 170 12.00 -6.62 6.60
C ALA A 170 13.51 -6.62 6.90
N MET A 171 14.35 -6.25 5.92
CA MET A 171 15.79 -6.19 6.09
C MET A 171 16.24 -5.12 7.10
N LEU A 172 15.62 -3.94 7.04
CA LEU A 172 15.94 -2.79 7.89
C LEU A 172 15.47 -3.00 9.33
N PHE A 173 14.22 -3.46 9.52
CA PHE A 173 13.60 -3.57 10.84
C PHE A 173 14.03 -4.80 11.63
N SER A 174 14.73 -5.76 11.03
CA SER A 174 15.47 -6.77 11.79
C SER A 174 16.63 -6.17 12.61
N GLN A 175 17.05 -4.92 12.35
CA GLN A 175 18.07 -4.24 13.14
C GLN A 175 17.43 -3.40 14.27
N GLN A 176 17.88 -3.58 15.52
CA GLN A 176 17.35 -2.83 16.67
C GLN A 176 17.56 -1.31 16.55
N ARG A 177 18.70 -0.88 16.00
CA ARG A 177 19.01 0.55 15.79
C ARG A 177 17.99 1.24 14.87
N VAL A 178 17.57 0.57 13.79
CA VAL A 178 16.58 1.12 12.85
C VAL A 178 15.21 1.20 13.52
N ARG A 179 14.81 0.17 14.29
CA ARG A 179 13.57 0.18 15.07
C ARG A 179 13.50 1.34 16.05
N ALA A 180 14.59 1.57 16.80
CA ALA A 180 14.67 2.66 17.76
C ALA A 180 14.63 4.05 17.09
N GLY A 181 15.30 4.21 15.94
CA GLY A 181 15.25 5.43 15.14
C GLY A 181 13.85 5.69 14.57
N PHE A 182 13.21 4.67 14.00
CA PHE A 182 11.86 4.79 13.44
C PHE A 182 10.81 5.06 14.52
N ALA A 183 10.93 4.49 15.73
CA ALA A 183 10.05 4.83 16.83
C ALA A 183 10.08 6.33 17.18
N ARG A 184 11.26 6.97 17.07
CA ARG A 184 11.44 8.41 17.31
C ARG A 184 10.98 9.28 16.15
N MET A 185 11.27 8.89 14.91
CA MET A 185 11.12 9.77 13.72
C MET A 185 10.02 9.36 12.74
N GLY A 186 9.47 8.15 12.84
CA GLY A 186 8.53 7.59 11.88
C GLY A 186 7.26 8.42 11.72
N HIS A 187 6.77 9.04 12.80
CA HIS A 187 5.61 9.93 12.73
C HIS A 187 5.81 11.18 11.86
N TRP A 188 7.05 11.68 11.72
CA TRP A 188 7.35 12.78 10.80
C TRP A 188 7.37 12.32 9.35
N PHE A 189 7.89 11.11 9.11
CA PHE A 189 7.84 10.47 7.80
C PHE A 189 6.38 10.25 7.35
N ASP A 190 5.52 9.79 8.24
CA ASP A 190 4.10 9.61 7.95
C ASP A 190 3.40 10.94 7.62
N ARG A 191 3.72 12.00 8.37
CA ARG A 191 3.17 13.35 8.13
C ARG A 191 3.59 13.90 6.77
N THR A 192 4.84 13.77 6.37
CA THR A 192 5.28 14.26 5.06
C THR A 192 4.61 13.48 3.92
N MET A 193 4.51 12.16 4.01
CA MET A 193 3.76 11.34 3.05
C MET A 193 2.29 11.75 2.98
N GLY A 194 1.66 11.99 4.14
CA GLY A 194 0.27 12.44 4.24
C GLY A 194 0.01 13.79 3.58
N ALA A 195 0.92 14.76 3.78
CA ALA A 195 0.83 16.08 3.15
C ALA A 195 0.89 15.97 1.62
N VAL A 196 1.79 15.16 1.09
CA VAL A 196 1.93 14.95 -0.36
C VAL A 196 0.69 14.23 -0.92
N LEU A 197 0.18 13.20 -0.24
CA LEU A 197 -1.04 12.50 -0.65
C LEU A 197 -2.27 13.42 -0.67
N ILE A 198 -2.41 14.33 0.32
CA ILE A 198 -3.49 15.33 0.31
C ILE A 198 -3.32 16.29 -0.85
N ALA A 199 -2.12 16.83 -1.08
CA ALA A 199 -1.87 17.74 -2.19
C ALA A 199 -2.21 17.09 -3.54
N ILE A 200 -1.85 15.82 -3.71
CA ILE A 200 -2.19 15.04 -4.90
C ILE A 200 -3.70 14.78 -4.99
N GLY A 201 -4.35 14.37 -3.90
CA GLY A 201 -5.80 14.12 -3.85
C GLY A 201 -6.63 15.37 -4.15
N VAL A 202 -6.24 16.52 -3.59
CA VAL A 202 -6.83 17.83 -3.88
C VAL A 202 -6.63 18.16 -5.36
N LYS A 203 -5.40 18.07 -5.86
CA LYS A 203 -5.11 18.30 -7.28
C LYS A 203 -5.98 17.40 -8.15
N LEU A 204 -6.10 16.10 -7.87
CA LEU A 204 -6.93 15.17 -8.63
C LEU A 204 -8.41 15.54 -8.60
N ALA A 205 -8.95 15.94 -7.45
CA ALA A 205 -10.33 16.42 -7.33
C ALA A 205 -10.60 17.64 -8.22
N PHE A 206 -9.61 18.53 -8.37
CA PHE A 206 -9.73 19.75 -9.18
C PHE A 206 -9.20 19.62 -10.64
N THR A 207 -8.47 18.55 -10.98
CA THR A 207 -7.82 18.39 -12.30
C THR A 207 -8.77 17.82 -13.37
N SER A 208 -10.03 17.50 -13.07
CA SER A 208 -11.02 17.17 -14.11
C SER A 208 -12.46 17.50 -13.70
N MET A 209 -12.85 18.76 -13.92
CA MET A 209 -14.16 19.12 -14.46
C MET A 209 -13.96 19.49 -15.95
N LYS A 210 -13.72 18.50 -16.80
CA LYS A 210 -13.84 18.57 -18.25
C LYS A 210 -14.29 17.21 -18.76
#